data_AF-R1HH27-F1
#
_entry.id   AF-R1HH27-F1
#
_cell.length_a   1.000
_cell.length_b   1.000
_cell.length_c   1.000
_cell.angle_alpha   90.00
_cell.angle_beta   90.00
_cell.angle_gamma   90.00
#
_symmetry.space_group_name_H-M   'P 1'
#
loop_
_entity.id
_entity.type
_entity.pdbx_description
1 polymer ?
#
loop_
_entity_poly.entity_id
_entity_poly.type
_entity_poly.pdbx_seq_one_letter_code
_entity_poly.pdbx_strand_id
1 'polypeptide(L)'
;MKAERLVALLFALQRRRSATAAELATELGVSERTMHRDLAALRDAGVPLWTEQGRHGGFRLVDGWRAGLDGLTAREAVALFALGVPSALAG
;
A
#
# COMPACT_ATOMS: atom_id res chain seq x y z
N MET A 1 0.50 -4.89 -13.56
CA MET A 1 0.35 -6.18 -12.85
C MET A 1 -0.10 -5.98 -11.40
N LYS A 2 -0.50 -7.05 -10.66
CA LYS A 2 -0.91 -6.91 -9.23
C LYS A 2 0.25 -6.38 -8.36
N ALA A 3 1.45 -6.93 -8.51
CA ALA A 3 2.63 -6.52 -7.72
C ALA A 3 2.98 -5.03 -7.91
N GLU A 4 3.03 -4.55 -9.15
CA GLU A 4 3.22 -3.12 -9.47
C GLU A 4 2.20 -2.23 -8.79
N ARG A 5 0.93 -2.66 -8.78
CA ARG A 5 -0.14 -1.90 -8.15
C ARG A 5 -0.04 -1.88 -6.63
N LEU A 6 0.40 -2.97 -6.01
CA LEU A 6 0.64 -3.01 -4.56
C LEU A 6 1.81 -2.11 -4.15
N VAL A 7 2.89 -2.09 -4.93
CA VAL A 7 4.01 -1.16 -4.72
C VAL A 7 3.57 0.30 -4.91
N ALA A 8 2.81 0.59 -5.96
CA ALA A 8 2.26 1.93 -6.19
C ALA A 8 1.33 2.37 -5.05
N LEU A 9 0.48 1.48 -4.56
CA LEU A 9 -0.42 1.74 -3.43
C LEU A 9 0.37 2.03 -2.15
N LEU A 10 1.43 1.26 -1.89
CA LEU A 10 2.29 1.48 -0.74
C LEU A 10 2.95 2.87 -0.78
N PHE A 11 3.51 3.27 -1.93
CA PHE A 11 4.07 4.60 -2.10
C PHE A 11 3.02 5.72 -2.05
N ALA A 12 1.79 5.48 -2.51
CA ALA A 12 0.69 6.43 -2.35
C ALA A 12 0.37 6.67 -0.87
N LEU A 13 0.33 5.59 -0.07
CA LEU A 13 0.09 5.66 1.37
C LEU A 13 1.24 6.29 2.16
N GLN A 14 2.49 6.12 1.73
CA GLN A 14 3.66 6.78 2.37
C GLN A 14 3.71 8.29 2.14
N ARG A 15 3.20 8.77 1.00
CA ARG A 15 3.19 10.20 0.65
C ARG A 15 2.03 10.97 1.29
N ARG A 16 1.03 10.28 1.84
CA ARG A 16 -0.21 10.87 2.35
C ARG A 16 -0.38 10.56 3.83
N ARG A 17 -1.02 11.48 4.57
CA ARG A 17 -1.39 11.23 5.97
C ARG A 17 -2.54 10.22 6.10
N SER A 18 -3.51 10.27 5.17
CA SER A 18 -4.61 9.32 5.00
C SER A 18 -5.21 9.45 3.61
N ALA A 19 -5.88 8.40 3.11
CA ALA A 19 -6.66 8.43 1.88
C ALA A 19 -7.77 7.37 1.92
N THR A 20 -8.95 7.70 1.41
CA THR A 20 -10.07 6.76 1.25
C THR A 20 -9.78 5.72 0.16
N ALA A 21 -10.49 4.59 0.17
CA ALA A 21 -10.40 3.61 -0.91
C ALA A 21 -10.79 4.20 -2.28
N ALA A 22 -11.77 5.11 -2.31
CA ALA A 22 -12.19 5.80 -3.53
C ALA A 22 -11.10 6.70 -4.12
N GLU A 23 -10.40 7.47 -3.28
CA GLU A 23 -9.29 8.32 -3.72
C GLU A 23 -8.12 7.50 -4.26
N LEU A 24 -7.73 6.44 -3.54
CA LEU A 24 -6.68 5.54 -3.98
C LEU A 24 -7.06 4.80 -5.27
N ALA A 25 -8.32 4.36 -5.38
CA ALA A 25 -8.84 3.69 -6.57
C ALA A 25 -8.77 4.61 -7.79
N THR A 26 -9.17 5.87 -7.61
CA THR A 26 -9.07 6.91 -8.65
C THR A 26 -7.62 7.19 -9.04
N GLU A 27 -6.72 7.36 -8.07
CA GLU A 27 -5.29 7.62 -8.33
C GLU A 27 -4.62 6.47 -9.10
N LEU A 28 -4.94 5.22 -8.78
CA LEU A 28 -4.34 4.04 -9.40
C LEU A 28 -5.14 3.52 -10.62
N GLY A 29 -6.23 4.19 -11.01
CA GLY A 29 -7.04 3.82 -12.17
C GLY A 29 -7.72 2.45 -12.04
N VAL A 30 -8.19 2.09 -10.84
CA VAL A 30 -8.87 0.82 -10.56
C VAL A 30 -10.23 1.03 -9.90
N SER A 31 -11.04 -0.03 -9.81
CA SER A 31 -12.28 0.01 -9.04
C SER A 31 -12.03 0.03 -7.53
N GLU A 32 -12.95 0.58 -6.75
CA GLU A 32 -12.91 0.51 -5.28
C GLU A 32 -12.88 -0.94 -4.77
N ARG A 33 -13.59 -1.86 -5.43
CA ARG A 33 -13.53 -3.29 -5.12
C ARG A 33 -12.13 -3.88 -5.30
N THR A 34 -11.39 -3.42 -6.31
CA THR A 34 -9.99 -3.82 -6.53
C THR A 34 -9.11 -3.21 -5.45
N MET A 35 -9.30 -1.93 -5.13
CA MET A 35 -8.54 -1.24 -4.10
C MET A 35 -8.70 -1.89 -2.72
N HIS A 36 -9.92 -2.25 -2.31
CA HIS A 36 -10.13 -2.99 -1.07
C HIS A 36 -9.41 -4.34 -1.03
N ARG A 37 -9.33 -5.05 -2.17
CA ARG A 37 -8.57 -6.30 -2.28
C ARG A 37 -7.06 -6.09 -2.20
N ASP A 38 -6.56 -4.98 -2.74
CA ASP A 38 -5.14 -4.63 -2.67
C ASP A 38 -4.74 -4.19 -1.26
N LEU A 39 -5.58 -3.39 -0.58
CA LEU A 39 -5.40 -3.02 0.82
C LEU A 39 -5.38 -4.24 1.74
N ALA A 40 -6.28 -5.20 1.50
CA ALA A 40 -6.26 -6.48 2.21
C ALA A 40 -4.96 -7.25 1.95
N ALA A 41 -4.51 -7.32 0.69
CA ALA A 41 -3.26 -8.00 0.34
C ALA A 41 -2.02 -7.36 0.99
N LEU A 42 -1.97 -6.03 1.12
CA LEU A 42 -0.90 -5.36 1.87
C LEU A 42 -0.94 -5.69 3.35
N ARG A 43 -2.13 -5.72 3.96
CA ARG A 43 -2.27 -6.13 5.37
C ARG A 43 -1.84 -7.58 5.58
N ASP A 44 -2.23 -8.48 4.68
CA ASP A 44 -1.85 -9.90 4.73
C ASP A 44 -0.34 -10.08 4.52
N ALA A 45 0.30 -9.14 3.82
CA ALA A 45 1.75 -9.03 3.66
C ALA A 45 2.46 -8.37 4.87
N GLY A 46 1.75 -8.09 5.96
CA GLY A 46 2.33 -7.53 7.19
C GLY A 46 2.51 -6.01 7.18
N VAL A 47 1.97 -5.30 6.19
CA VAL A 47 1.99 -3.82 6.18
C VAL A 47 1.01 -3.30 7.24
N PRO A 48 1.47 -2.49 8.21
CA PRO A 48 0.64 -1.98 9.30
C PRO A 48 -0.22 -0.81 8.80
N LEU A 49 -1.40 -1.14 8.30
CA LEU A 49 -2.42 -0.20 7.89
C LEU A 49 -3.37 0.11 9.04
N TRP A 50 -3.61 1.38 9.29
CA TRP A 50 -4.69 1.88 10.14
C TRP A 50 -5.86 2.35 9.27
N THR A 51 -7.08 2.09 9.74
CA THR A 51 -8.30 2.61 9.11
C THR A 51 -8.98 3.56 10.08
N GLU A 52 -9.09 4.82 9.69
CA GLU A 52 -9.83 5.83 10.44
C GLU A 52 -11.24 5.94 9.84
N GLN A 53 -12.28 5.88 10.67
CA GLN A 53 -13.67 6.00 10.23
C GLN A 53 -14.12 7.47 10.27
N GLY A 54 -15.03 7.88 9.37
CA GLY A 54 -15.64 9.21 9.35
C GLY A 54 -15.42 9.99 8.05
N ARG A 55 -15.95 11.22 7.98
CA ARG A 55 -15.95 12.09 6.78
C ARG A 55 -14.56 12.46 6.25
N HIS A 56 -13.53 12.40 7.11
CA HIS A 56 -12.12 12.59 6.77
C HIS A 56 -11.28 11.34 7.06
N GLY A 57 -11.95 10.19 7.19
CA GLY A 57 -11.32 8.90 7.45
C GLY A 57 -10.61 8.35 6.23
N GLY A 58 -10.03 7.16 6.37
CA GLY A 58 -9.31 6.51 5.28
C GLY A 58 -8.26 5.53 5.79
N PHE A 59 -7.50 5.01 4.83
CA PHE A 59 -6.36 4.15 5.04
C PHE A 59 -5.11 5.01 5.21
N ARG A 60 -4.30 4.66 6.19
CA ARG A 60 -2.96 5.24 6.40
C ARG A 60 -2.01 4.18 6.92
N LEU A 61 -0.72 4.44 6.78
CA LEU A 61 0.31 3.67 7.49
C LEU A 61 0.36 4.13 8.95
N VAL A 62 0.71 3.20 9.83
CA VAL A 62 1.05 3.54 11.23
C VAL A 62 2.20 4.55 11.22
N ASP A 63 2.09 5.57 12.08
CA ASP A 63 3.08 6.64 12.14
C ASP A 63 4.50 6.10 12.43
N GLY A 64 5.47 6.63 11.67
CA GLY A 64 6.85 6.18 11.75
C GLY A 64 7.15 4.87 11.02
N TRP A 65 6.13 4.16 10.50
CA TRP A 65 6.38 3.00 9.65
C TRP A 65 6.84 3.44 8.27
N ARG A 66 8.01 2.94 7.87
CA ARG A 66 8.50 3.01 6.50
C ARG A 66 8.73 1.59 6.03
N ALA A 67 8.38 1.33 4.78
CA ALA A 67 8.72 0.04 4.20
C ALA A 67 10.26 -0.04 4.13
N GLY A 68 10.83 -1.23 4.36
CA GLY A 68 12.25 -1.53 4.10
C GLY A 68 12.64 -1.48 2.62
N LEU A 69 11.99 -0.60 1.84
CA LEU A 69 12.21 -0.36 0.42
C LEU A 69 13.07 0.88 0.19
N ASP A 70 13.54 1.54 1.26
CA ASP A 70 14.45 2.67 1.17
C ASP A 70 15.72 2.25 0.40
N GLY A 71 16.03 2.97 -0.69
CA GLY A 71 17.13 2.66 -1.59
C GLY A 71 16.81 1.71 -2.75
N LEU A 72 15.59 1.16 -2.82
CA LEU A 72 15.14 0.35 -3.96
C LEU A 72 14.46 1.20 -5.02
N THR A 73 14.74 0.90 -6.29
CA THR A 73 13.92 1.36 -7.41
C THR A 73 12.54 0.71 -7.36
N ALA A 74 11.54 1.36 -7.96
CA ALA A 74 10.19 0.78 -8.08
C ALA A 74 10.22 -0.63 -8.71
N ARG A 75 11.14 -0.86 -9.66
CA ARG A 75 11.28 -2.15 -10.35
C ARG A 75 11.81 -3.24 -9.42
N GLU A 76 12.74 -2.91 -8.53
CA GLU A 76 13.27 -3.84 -7.51
C GLU A 76 12.22 -4.15 -6.45
N ALA A 77 11.47 -3.14 -5.98
CA ALA A 77 10.35 -3.36 -5.07
C ALA A 77 9.29 -4.29 -5.69
N VAL A 78 8.97 -4.13 -6.97
CA VAL A 78 8.06 -5.03 -7.71
C VAL A 78 8.60 -6.46 -7.75
N ALA A 79 9.90 -6.64 -7.99
CA ALA A 79 10.51 -7.96 -8.04
C ALA A 79 10.42 -8.67 -6.67
N LEU A 80 10.68 -7.97 -5.56
CA LEU A 80 10.55 -8.52 -4.21
C LEU A 80 9.11 -8.94 -3.89
N PHE A 81 8.13 -8.11 -4.24
CA PHE A 81 6.71 -8.46 -4.09
C PHE A 81 6.31 -9.67 -4.95
N ALA A 82 6.81 -9.76 -6.18
CA ALA A 82 6.53 -10.86 -7.09
C ALA A 82 7.12 -12.20 -6.60
N LEU A 83 8.27 -12.15 -5.91
CA LEU A 83 8.92 -13.32 -5.31
C LEU A 83 8.24 -13.81 -4.02
N GLY A 84 7.20 -13.12 -3.54
CA GLY A 84 6.49 -13.53 -2.33
C GLY A 84 7.37 -13.39 -1.07
N VAL A 85 8.25 -12.39 -1.03
CA VAL A 85 9.05 -12.02 0.15
C VAL A 85 8.50 -10.75 0.80
N PRO A 86 7.24 -10.73 1.30
CA PRO A 86 6.70 -9.56 1.97
C PRO A 86 7.32 -9.34 3.36
N SER A 87 8.04 -10.32 3.92
CA SER A 87 8.78 -10.16 5.19
C SER A 87 9.88 -9.08 5.10
N ALA A 88 10.35 -8.73 3.90
CA ALA A 88 11.27 -7.61 3.69
C ALA A 88 10.60 -6.23 3.83
N LEU A 89 9.26 -6.19 3.88
CA LEU A 89 8.47 -4.97 4.06
C LEU A 89 8.21 -4.69 5.54
N ALA A 90 8.15 -5.74 6.35
CA ALA A 90 8.10 -5.65 7.80
C ALA A 90 9.52 -5.32 8.29
N GLY A 91 9.76 -4.04 8.61
CA GLY A 91 10.97 -3.62 9.31
C GLY A 91 11.09 -4.26 10.69
#